data_AF-A0A223D1U7-F1
#
_entry.id   AF-A0A223D1U7-F1
#
_cell.length_a   1.000
_cell.length_b   1.000
_cell.length_c   1.000
_cell.angle_alpha   90.00
_cell.angle_beta   90.00
_cell.angle_gamma   90.00
#
_symmetry.space_group_name_H-M   'P 1'
#
loop_
_entity.id
_entity.type
_entity.pdbx_description
1 polymer ?
#
loop_
_entity_poly.entity_id
_entity_poly.type
_entity_poly.pdbx_seq_one_letter_code
_entity_poly.pdbx_strand_id
1 'polypeptide(L)'
;MATSRGFDPLSTVKEVLTLHLLRQQLEADIKLLSNIPLHLGAAYIEQLEAIHAMLLQQVGAAKRELKRHGVRVIAQEKNSMDFHITYVEKGYEVRHCFLLATLSAEGRARFLNDFWSGR
;
A
#
# COMPACT_ATOMS: atom_id res chain seq x y z
N MET A 1 32.56 -7.13 2.97
CA MET A 1 32.03 -7.39 1.62
C MET A 1 30.53 -7.19 1.67
N ALA A 2 30.01 -6.22 0.93
CA ALA A 2 28.61 -5.81 0.96
C ALA A 2 27.72 -6.93 0.38
N THR A 3 26.79 -7.44 1.19
CA THR A 3 25.63 -8.16 0.67
C THR A 3 24.79 -7.16 -0.10
N SER A 4 24.79 -7.25 -1.42
CA SER A 4 23.77 -6.57 -2.23
C SER A 4 22.43 -7.01 -1.67
N ARG A 5 21.64 -6.11 -1.07
CA ARG A 5 20.24 -6.39 -0.76
C ARG A 5 19.57 -6.69 -2.10
N GLY A 6 19.45 -7.97 -2.43
CA GLY A 6 18.77 -8.44 -3.62
C GLY A 6 17.31 -7.97 -3.58
N PHE A 7 16.72 -7.79 -4.75
CA PHE A 7 15.28 -7.58 -4.85
C PHE A 7 14.54 -8.73 -4.18
N ASP A 8 13.62 -8.41 -3.27
CA ASP A 8 12.73 -9.36 -2.60
C ASP A 8 11.31 -9.20 -3.14
N PRO A 9 10.88 -10.11 -4.05
CA PRO A 9 9.54 -10.11 -4.64
C PRO A 9 8.43 -10.05 -3.59
N LEU A 10 8.58 -10.83 -2.51
CA LEU A 10 7.53 -10.94 -1.49
C LEU A 10 7.36 -9.62 -0.75
N SER A 11 8.47 -9.00 -0.33
CA SER A 11 8.45 -7.71 0.35
C SER A 11 7.87 -6.61 -0.54
N THR A 12 8.25 -6.55 -1.81
CA THR A 12 7.70 -5.54 -2.74
C THR A 12 6.22 -5.81 -3.05
N VAL A 13 5.79 -7.07 -3.19
CA VAL A 13 4.37 -7.42 -3.35
C VAL A 13 3.57 -7.00 -2.13
N LYS A 14 4.05 -7.32 -0.92
CA LYS A 14 3.42 -6.89 0.34
C LYS A 14 3.35 -5.36 0.43
N GLU A 15 4.40 -4.67 0.01
CA GLU A 15 4.44 -3.21 -0.03
C GLU A 15 3.31 -2.63 -0.90
N VAL A 16 3.13 -3.15 -2.12
CA VAL A 16 2.05 -2.75 -3.02
C VAL A 16 0.68 -2.97 -2.37
N LEU A 17 0.49 -4.10 -1.69
CA LEU A 17 -0.77 -4.41 -0.99
C LEU A 17 -1.04 -3.41 0.15
N THR A 18 -0.05 -3.18 1.02
CA THR A 18 -0.16 -2.25 2.15
C THR A 18 -0.48 -0.84 1.67
N LEU A 19 0.20 -0.37 0.62
CA LEU A 19 -0.08 0.95 0.01
C LEU A 19 -1.49 1.03 -0.57
N HIS A 20 -1.99 -0.06 -1.18
CA HIS A 20 -3.33 -0.08 -1.73
C HIS A 20 -4.40 -0.03 -0.64
N LEU A 21 -4.20 -0.76 0.47
CA LEU A 21 -5.09 -0.70 1.63
C LEU A 21 -5.11 0.69 2.26
N LEU A 22 -3.94 1.33 2.42
CA LEU A 22 -3.85 2.70 2.90
C LEU A 22 -4.58 3.69 2.00
N ARG A 23 -4.39 3.56 0.68
CA ARG A 23 -5.11 4.39 -0.29
C ARG A 23 -6.64 4.25 -0.13
N GLN A 24 -7.15 3.02 -0.02
CA GLN A 24 -8.59 2.78 0.16
C GLN A 24 -9.12 3.41 1.45
N GLN A 25 -8.37 3.28 2.55
CA GLN A 25 -8.74 3.89 3.82
C GLN A 25 -8.76 5.42 3.71
N LEU A 26 -7.75 6.02 3.09
CA LEU A 26 -7.65 7.46 2.93
C LEU A 26 -8.77 8.03 2.05
N GLU A 27 -9.15 7.33 0.97
CA GLU A 27 -10.31 7.68 0.16
C GLU A 27 -11.63 7.63 0.96
N ALA A 28 -11.78 6.63 1.83
CA ALA A 28 -12.93 6.52 2.72
C ALA A 28 -12.96 7.66 3.75
N ASP A 29 -11.80 8.02 4.32
CA ASP A 29 -11.67 9.09 5.31
C ASP A 29 -11.95 10.47 4.70
N ILE A 30 -11.40 10.77 3.52
CA ILE A 30 -11.69 12.01 2.77
C ILE A 30 -13.20 12.10 2.50
N LYS A 31 -13.83 11.03 2.02
CA LYS A 31 -15.26 11.00 1.74
C LYS A 31 -16.09 11.19 3.02
N LEU A 32 -15.69 10.59 4.13
CA LEU A 32 -16.34 10.77 5.42
C LEU A 32 -16.27 12.24 5.86
N LEU A 33 -15.07 12.82 5.87
CA LEU A 33 -14.82 14.18 6.36
C LEU A 33 -15.46 15.25 5.49
N SER A 34 -15.55 15.02 4.18
CA SER A 34 -16.25 15.91 3.24
C SER A 34 -17.75 16.05 3.56
N ASN A 35 -18.33 15.07 4.26
CA ASN A 35 -19.76 15.09 4.63
C ASN A 35 -20.01 15.62 6.05
N ILE A 36 -18.97 15.99 6.80
CA ILE A 36 -19.10 16.47 8.19
C ILE A 36 -18.85 17.99 8.22
N PRO A 37 -19.73 18.79 8.84
CA PRO A 37 -19.52 20.23 8.98
C PRO A 37 -18.42 20.52 10.01
N LEU A 38 -17.17 20.49 9.56
CA LEU A 38 -15.98 20.79 10.35
C LEU A 38 -15.47 22.20 10.03
N HIS A 39 -15.13 22.97 11.07
CA HIS A 39 -14.59 24.33 10.93
C HIS A 39 -13.24 24.38 10.18
N LEU A 40 -12.45 23.31 10.26
CA LEU A 40 -11.16 23.15 9.58
C LEU A 40 -11.19 22.01 8.55
N GLY A 41 -12.38 21.57 8.12
CA GLY A 41 -12.53 20.41 7.24
C GLY A 41 -11.75 20.55 5.92
N ALA A 42 -11.80 21.74 5.30
CA ALA A 42 -11.14 21.98 4.02
C ALA A 42 -9.61 21.83 4.08
N ALA A 43 -8.95 22.42 5.08
CA ALA A 43 -7.49 22.32 5.23
C ALA A 43 -7.03 20.89 5.51
N TYR A 44 -7.81 20.14 6.30
CA TYR A 44 -7.51 18.75 6.58
C TYR A 44 -7.73 17.85 5.36
N ILE A 45 -8.81 18.08 4.59
CA ILE A 45 -9.07 17.38 3.33
C ILE A 45 -7.94 17.63 2.33
N GLU A 46 -7.50 18.88 2.15
CA GLU A 46 -6.39 19.23 1.26
C GLU A 46 -5.10 18.49 1.64
N GLN A 47 -4.79 18.40 2.94
CA GLN A 47 -3.64 17.63 3.42
C GLN A 47 -3.78 16.13 3.12
N LEU A 48 -4.96 15.55 3.34
CA LEU A 48 -5.21 14.14 3.01
C LEU A 48 -5.14 13.88 1.50
N GLU A 49 -5.60 14.81 0.67
CA GLU A 49 -5.50 14.73 -0.79
C GLU A 49 -4.03 14.78 -1.26
N ALA A 50 -3.21 15.63 -0.65
CA ALA A 50 -1.77 15.65 -0.92
C ALA A 50 -1.11 14.30 -0.58
N ILE A 51 -1.44 13.71 0.57
CA ILE A 51 -0.96 12.39 0.97
C ILE A 51 -1.46 11.30 0.00
N HIS A 52 -2.72 11.39 -0.45
CA HIS A 52 -3.29 10.46 -1.41
C HIS A 52 -2.54 10.48 -2.74
N ALA A 53 -2.20 11.67 -3.25
CA ALA A 53 -1.38 11.83 -4.44
C ALA A 53 0.02 11.19 -4.25
N MET A 54 0.66 11.39 -3.10
CA MET A 54 1.95 10.76 -2.78
C MET A 54 1.85 9.23 -2.75
N LEU A 55 0.79 8.67 -2.13
CA LEU A 55 0.54 7.23 -2.10
C LEU A 55 0.38 6.65 -3.51
N LEU A 56 -0.34 7.33 -4.41
CA LEU A 56 -0.50 6.88 -5.80
C LEU A 56 0.85 6.80 -6.52
N GLN A 57 1.74 7.76 -6.29
CA GLN A 57 3.10 7.74 -6.87
C GLN A 57 3.91 6.56 -6.33
N GLN A 58 3.85 6.29 -5.02
CA GLN A 58 4.56 5.15 -4.42
C GLN A 58 4.02 3.80 -4.90
N VAL A 59 2.69 3.65 -5.03
CA VAL A 59 2.08 2.45 -5.63
C VAL A 59 2.59 2.25 -7.06
N GLY A 60 2.64 3.32 -7.84
CA GLY A 60 3.19 3.29 -9.20
C GLY A 60 4.65 2.86 -9.23
N ALA A 61 5.47 3.38 -8.31
CA ALA A 61 6.88 3.02 -8.20
C ALA A 61 7.07 1.54 -7.84
N ALA A 62 6.38 1.05 -6.81
CA ALA A 62 6.49 -0.34 -6.39
C ALA A 62 6.01 -1.32 -7.47
N LYS A 63 4.92 -1.00 -8.19
CA LYS A 63 4.47 -1.81 -9.35
C LYS A 63 5.47 -1.81 -10.50
N ARG A 64 6.12 -0.68 -10.78
CA ARG A 64 7.19 -0.60 -11.79
C ARG A 64 8.37 -1.46 -11.40
N GLU A 65 8.72 -1.48 -10.11
CA GLU A 65 9.81 -2.32 -9.60
C GLU A 65 9.49 -3.81 -9.79
N LEU A 66 8.29 -4.27 -9.40
CA LEU A 66 7.84 -5.64 -9.68
C LEU A 66 7.97 -6.01 -11.16
N LYS A 67 7.49 -5.13 -12.06
CA LYS A 67 7.55 -5.35 -13.50
C LYS A 67 9.00 -5.45 -14.00
N ARG A 68 9.90 -4.61 -13.47
CA ARG A 68 11.32 -4.59 -13.84
C ARG A 68 12.02 -5.90 -13.51
N HIS A 69 11.62 -6.57 -12.43
CA HIS A 69 12.14 -7.88 -12.02
C HIS A 69 11.33 -9.06 -12.53
N GLY A 70 10.40 -8.84 -13.47
CA GLY A 70 9.61 -9.90 -14.08
C GLY A 70 8.57 -10.53 -13.14
N VAL A 71 8.19 -9.84 -12.07
CA VAL A 71 7.15 -10.27 -11.14
C VAL A 71 5.80 -9.76 -11.62
N ARG A 72 4.86 -10.67 -11.86
CA ARG A 72 3.50 -10.34 -12.29
C ARG A 72 2.47 -10.91 -11.33
N VAL A 73 1.70 -10.05 -10.69
CA VAL A 73 0.53 -10.48 -9.90
C VAL A 73 -0.57 -10.96 -10.84
N ILE A 74 -1.07 -12.17 -10.60
CA ILE A 74 -2.09 -12.84 -11.42
C ILE A 74 -3.45 -12.79 -10.76
N ALA A 75 -3.50 -13.03 -9.44
CA ALA A 75 -4.74 -13.04 -8.68
C ALA A 75 -4.55 -12.34 -7.33
N GLN A 76 -5.61 -11.67 -6.88
CA GLN A 76 -5.71 -11.03 -5.58
C GLN A 76 -7.12 -11.28 -5.05
N GLU A 77 -7.21 -11.90 -3.88
CA GLU A 77 -8.48 -12.19 -3.23
C GLU A 77 -8.41 -11.69 -1.79
N LYS A 78 -9.40 -10.90 -1.40
CA LYS A 78 -9.50 -10.32 -0.06
C LYS A 78 -10.76 -10.84 0.62
N ASN A 79 -10.58 -11.45 1.79
CA ASN A 79 -11.68 -11.80 2.67
C ASN A 79 -11.68 -10.90 3.92
N SER A 80 -12.55 -11.20 4.88
CA SER A 80 -12.64 -10.46 6.15
C SER A 80 -11.40 -10.62 7.04
N MET A 81 -10.71 -11.76 6.94
CA MET A 81 -9.56 -12.09 7.81
C MET A 81 -8.21 -11.98 7.08
N ASP A 82 -8.19 -12.33 5.80
CA ASP A 82 -6.95 -12.55 5.06
C ASP A 82 -6.96 -11.94 3.66
N PHE A 83 -5.76 -11.84 3.12
CA PHE A 83 -5.48 -11.40 1.76
C PHE A 83 -4.61 -12.46 1.08
N HIS A 84 -5.16 -13.10 0.06
CA HIS A 84 -4.48 -14.06 -0.78
C HIS A 84 -3.95 -13.38 -2.03
N ILE A 85 -2.68 -13.63 -2.34
CA ILE A 85 -2.05 -13.14 -3.55
C ILE A 85 -1.31 -14.24 -4.27
N THR A 86 -1.53 -14.29 -5.58
CA THR A 86 -0.81 -15.19 -6.50
C THR A 86 -0.05 -14.34 -7.48
N TYR A 87 1.26 -14.54 -7.57
CA TYR A 87 2.12 -13.87 -8.55
C TYR A 87 3.05 -14.87 -9.21
N VAL A 88 3.51 -14.55 -10.42
CA VAL A 88 4.57 -15.30 -11.10
C VAL A 88 5.87 -14.55 -10.98
N GLU A 89 6.92 -15.27 -10.64
CA GLU A 89 8.31 -14.84 -10.66
C GLU A 89 9.15 -15.90 -11.38
N LYS A 90 9.97 -15.50 -12.37
CA LYS A 90 10.90 -16.40 -13.09
C LYS A 90 10.21 -17.67 -13.67
N GLY A 91 8.92 -17.57 -14.00
CA GLY A 91 8.12 -18.70 -14.52
C GLY A 91 7.50 -19.60 -13.46
N TYR A 92 7.75 -19.36 -12.17
CA TYR A 92 7.13 -20.06 -11.06
C TYR A 92 5.92 -19.29 -10.53
N GLU A 93 4.84 -20.02 -10.25
CA GLU A 93 3.70 -19.47 -9.53
C GLU A 93 3.97 -19.51 -8.02
N VAL A 94 3.83 -18.36 -7.38
CA VAL A 94 4.02 -18.18 -5.95
C VAL A 94 2.72 -17.69 -5.33
N ARG A 95 2.32 -18.31 -4.23
CA ARG A 95 1.09 -18.00 -3.49
C ARG A 95 1.44 -17.60 -2.07
N HIS A 96 0.89 -16.48 -1.62
CA HIS A 96 1.03 -16.03 -0.25
C HIS A 96 -0.32 -15.64 0.34
N CYS A 97 -0.43 -15.84 1.64
CA CYS A 97 -1.54 -15.39 2.46
C CYS A 97 -1.01 -14.41 3.50
N PHE A 98 -1.67 -13.27 3.61
CA PHE A 98 -1.37 -12.25 4.61
C PHE A 98 -2.59 -12.02 5.48
N LEU A 99 -2.39 -11.95 6.80
CA LEU A 99 -3.45 -11.54 7.71
C LEU A 99 -3.75 -10.06 7.53
N LEU A 100 -5.02 -9.73 7.34
CA LEU A 100 -5.45 -8.35 7.10
C LEU A 100 -5.13 -7.45 8.29
N ALA A 101 -5.21 -7.98 9.51
CA ALA A 101 -4.82 -7.27 10.73
C ALA A 101 -3.34 -6.84 10.70
N THR A 102 -2.45 -7.74 10.24
CA THR A 102 -1.01 -7.45 10.12
C THR A 102 -0.75 -6.40 9.05
N LEU A 103 -1.35 -6.53 7.87
CA LEU A 103 -1.23 -5.53 6.81
C LEU A 103 -1.77 -4.16 7.24
N SER A 104 -2.87 -4.14 7.99
CA SER A 104 -3.47 -2.92 8.51
C SER A 104 -2.58 -2.25 9.56
N ALA A 105 -1.98 -3.03 10.47
CA ALA A 105 -1.04 -2.52 11.46
C ALA A 105 0.24 -1.95 10.80
N GLU A 106 0.79 -2.67 9.81
CA GLU A 106 1.93 -2.21 9.01
C GLU A 106 1.59 -0.94 8.23
N GLY A 107 0.40 -0.89 7.62
CA GLY A 107 -0.12 0.30 6.96
C GLY A 107 -0.17 1.51 7.89
N ARG A 108 -0.75 1.35 9.09
CA ARG A 108 -0.81 2.44 10.09
C ARG A 108 0.57 2.94 10.49
N ALA A 109 1.50 2.03 10.77
CA ALA A 109 2.88 2.40 11.10
C ALA A 109 3.52 3.18 9.95
N ARG A 110 3.30 2.75 8.71
CA ARG A 110 3.81 3.42 7.52
C ARG A 110 3.18 4.79 7.29
N PHE A 111 1.86 4.92 7.46
CA PHE A 111 1.17 6.21 7.38
C PHE A 111 1.79 7.22 8.35
N LEU A 112 2.00 6.78 9.60
CA LEU A 112 2.60 7.62 10.63
C LEU A 112 4.04 8.02 10.30
N ASN A 113 4.88 7.09 9.84
CA ASN A 113 6.30 7.34 9.62
C ASN A 113 6.62 8.06 8.30
N ASP A 114 5.88 7.76 7.23
CA ASP A 114 6.22 8.19 5.88
C ASP A 114 5.43 9.41 5.41
N PHE A 115 4.25 9.66 6.00
CA PHE A 115 3.31 10.68 5.51
C PHE A 115 2.86 11.68 6.58
N TRP A 116 2.66 11.22 7.82
CA TRP A 116 2.12 12.05 8.89
C TRP A 116 3.19 12.69 9.78
N SER A 117 4.27 11.96 10.11
CA SER A 117 5.40 12.51 10.84
C SER A 117 6.17 13.44 9.91
N GLY A 118 5.80 14.72 9.92
CA GLY A 118 6.44 15.76 9.13
C GLY A 118 7.95 15.75 9.35
N ARG A 119 8.67 15.36 8.29
CA ARG A 119 9.97 15.91 7.94
C ARG A 119 9.80 16.73 6.68
#